data_AF-A0A7C1H0D7-F1
#
_entry.id   AF-A0A7C1H0D7-F1
#
_cell.length_a   1.000
_cell.length_b   1.000
_cell.length_c   1.000
_cell.angle_alpha   90.00
_cell.angle_beta   90.00
_cell.angle_gamma   90.00
#
_symmetry.space_group_name_H-M   'P 1'
#
loop_
_entity.id
_entity.type
_entity.pdbx_description
1 polymer ?
#
loop_
_entity_poly.entity_id
_entity_poly.type
_entity_poly.pdbx_seq_one_letter_code
_entity_poly.pdbx_strand_id
1 'polypeptide(L)'
;MLKKCTALFFAFLLICIGISSCVREESTNRIVSERFIVQIDFSSWIQKSFRVSPDSRRVAYAAKAGNKWFVVVDGKEEKQYDGIVTLGGGRVIFDSPDSLHYLAFKGSSIYLVEERIRQE
;
A
#
# COMPACT_ATOMS: atom_id res chain seq x y z
N MET A 1 -54.47 -22.40 -34.57
CA MET A 1 -53.02 -22.63 -34.74
C MET A 1 -52.13 -21.82 -33.78
N LEU A 2 -52.68 -20.98 -32.90
CA LEU A 2 -51.94 -20.04 -32.04
C LEU A 2 -51.26 -20.66 -30.80
N LYS A 3 -51.54 -21.92 -30.45
CA LYS A 3 -50.98 -22.58 -29.25
C LYS A 3 -49.56 -23.17 -29.44
N LYS A 4 -49.08 -23.31 -30.68
CA LYS A 4 -47.74 -23.86 -30.95
C LYS A 4 -46.65 -22.78 -30.95
N CYS A 5 -46.99 -21.52 -31.26
CA CYS A 5 -46.04 -20.40 -31.26
C CYS A 5 -45.65 -19.95 -29.84
N THR A 6 -46.55 -20.06 -28.86
CA THR A 6 -46.24 -19.73 -27.45
C THR A 6 -45.23 -20.70 -26.85
N ALA A 7 -45.26 -21.98 -27.24
CA ALA A 7 -44.32 -22.99 -26.76
C ALA A 7 -42.88 -22.74 -27.26
N LEU A 8 -42.70 -22.26 -28.50
CA LEU A 8 -41.36 -21.91 -29.01
C LEU A 8 -40.77 -20.68 -28.33
N PHE A 9 -41.61 -19.70 -27.95
CA PHE A 9 -41.14 -18.48 -27.30
C PHE A 9 -40.63 -18.76 -25.87
N PHE A 10 -41.30 -19.66 -25.14
CA PHE A 10 -40.85 -20.11 -23.82
C PHE A 10 -39.60 -20.98 -23.87
N ALA A 11 -39.43 -21.79 -24.92
CA ALA A 11 -38.20 -22.57 -25.11
C ALA A 11 -36.97 -21.68 -25.37
N PHE A 12 -37.13 -20.56 -26.09
CA PHE A 12 -36.05 -19.60 -26.32
C PHE A 12 -35.70 -18.80 -25.05
N LEU A 13 -36.71 -18.48 -24.22
CA LEU A 13 -36.51 -17.80 -22.94
C LEU A 13 -35.69 -18.64 -21.95
N LEU A 14 -35.86 -19.96 -21.95
CA LEU A 14 -35.09 -20.89 -21.12
C LEU A 14 -33.62 -21.03 -21.57
N ILE A 15 -33.34 -20.87 -22.86
CA ILE A 15 -31.97 -20.84 -23.39
C ILE A 15 -31.23 -19.58 -22.89
N CYS A 16 -31.90 -18.44 -22.78
CA CYS A 16 -31.29 -17.22 -22.24
C CYS A 16 -31.01 -17.28 -20.73
N ILE A 17 -31.82 -18.01 -19.96
CA ILE A 17 -31.61 -18.19 -18.51
C ILE A 17 -30.46 -19.18 -18.25
N GLY A 18 -30.25 -20.16 -19.13
CA GLY A 18 -29.16 -21.13 -19.06
C GLY A 18 -27.75 -20.57 -19.35
N ILE A 19 -27.65 -19.36 -19.91
CA ILE A 19 -26.37 -18.63 -20.10
C ILE A 19 -26.24 -17.46 -19.10
N SER A 20 -26.99 -17.48 -17.99
CA SER A 20 -26.31 -17.13 -16.74
C SER A 20 -25.33 -18.27 -16.49
N SER A 21 -24.23 -18.29 -17.25
CA SER A 21 -22.99 -18.91 -16.81
C SER A 21 -22.86 -18.43 -15.38
N CYS A 22 -23.11 -19.35 -14.45
CA CYS A 22 -22.57 -19.25 -13.12
C CYS A 22 -21.09 -19.02 -13.41
N VAL A 23 -20.66 -17.75 -13.36
CA VAL A 23 -19.26 -17.44 -13.18
C VAL A 23 -18.99 -18.15 -11.89
N ARG A 24 -18.42 -19.35 -12.03
CA ARG A 24 -17.87 -20.09 -10.94
C ARG A 24 -16.76 -19.18 -10.48
N GLU A 25 -17.09 -18.34 -9.51
CA GLU A 25 -16.12 -17.65 -8.72
C GLU A 25 -15.35 -18.78 -8.05
N GLU A 26 -14.27 -19.16 -8.72
CA GLU A 26 -13.32 -20.12 -8.25
C GLU A 26 -12.72 -19.45 -7.03
N SER A 27 -13.37 -19.66 -5.89
CA SER A 27 -12.88 -19.25 -4.58
C SER A 27 -11.59 -20.03 -4.38
N THR A 28 -10.51 -19.48 -4.91
CA THR A 28 -9.16 -19.95 -4.62
C THR A 28 -9.11 -20.12 -3.11
N ASN A 29 -8.65 -21.29 -2.66
CA ASN A 29 -8.53 -21.62 -1.25
C ASN A 29 -7.40 -20.76 -0.63
N ARG A 30 -7.64 -19.45 -0.55
CA ARG A 30 -6.65 -18.45 -0.19
C ARG A 30 -6.88 -18.11 1.27
N ILE A 31 -6.01 -18.65 2.13
CA ILE A 31 -5.94 -18.27 3.53
C ILE A 31 -5.27 -16.88 3.56
N VAL A 32 -6.07 -15.84 3.79
CA VAL A 32 -5.60 -14.45 3.91
C VAL A 32 -5.37 -14.15 5.39
N SER A 33 -4.14 -13.75 5.74
CA SER A 33 -3.82 -13.20 7.05
C SER A 33 -3.67 -11.69 6.92
N GLU A 34 -4.54 -10.94 7.60
CA GLU A 34 -4.46 -9.49 7.65
C GLU A 34 -3.81 -9.05 8.97
N ARG A 35 -2.86 -8.11 8.88
CA ARG A 35 -2.27 -7.48 10.05
C ARG A 35 -2.27 -5.97 9.83
N PHE A 36 -2.85 -5.24 10.79
CA PHE A 36 -2.72 -3.80 10.83
C PHE A 36 -1.26 -3.43 11.16
N ILE A 37 -0.61 -2.68 10.26
CA ILE A 37 0.76 -2.18 10.45
C ILE A 37 0.73 -0.70 10.85
N VAL A 38 -0.01 0.13 10.12
CA VAL A 38 -0.17 1.56 10.42
C VAL A 38 -1.42 2.13 9.75
N GLN A 39 -2.04 3.15 10.35
CA GLN A 39 -3.09 3.96 9.72
C GLN A 39 -2.44 5.22 9.13
N ILE A 40 -2.57 5.41 7.81
CA ILE A 40 -2.03 6.57 7.11
C ILE A 40 -3.20 7.50 6.74
N ASP A 41 -3.16 8.76 7.18
CA ASP A 41 -4.08 9.77 6.69
C ASP A 41 -3.65 10.21 5.28
N PHE A 42 -4.39 9.77 4.27
CA PHE A 42 -4.08 10.01 2.85
C PHE A 42 -4.42 11.44 2.37
N SER A 43 -4.74 12.37 3.27
CA SER A 43 -4.98 13.78 2.93
C SER A 43 -3.74 14.54 2.42
N SER A 44 -2.54 13.95 2.52
CA SER A 44 -1.28 14.53 2.05
C SER A 44 -0.51 13.56 1.14
N TRP A 45 0.19 14.10 0.15
CA TRP A 45 0.80 13.39 -0.98
C TRP A 45 1.98 12.48 -0.58
N ILE A 46 1.70 11.27 -0.07
CA ILE A 46 2.73 10.34 0.47
C ILE A 46 3.34 9.40 -0.59
N GLN A 47 2.85 9.40 -1.83
CA GLN A 47 3.10 8.29 -2.78
C GLN A 47 4.57 8.07 -3.20
N LYS A 48 5.50 9.03 -3.02
CA LYS A 48 6.89 8.86 -3.49
C LYS A 48 7.87 8.25 -2.47
N SER A 49 7.52 8.21 -1.18
CA SER A 49 8.47 7.86 -0.10
C SER A 49 8.15 6.57 0.65
N PHE A 50 7.01 5.91 0.39
CA PHE A 50 6.62 4.67 1.08
C PHE A 50 7.58 3.50 0.80
N ARG A 51 7.95 2.79 1.86
CA ARG A 51 8.86 1.64 1.87
C ARG A 51 8.36 0.58 2.83
N VAL A 52 8.63 -0.66 2.47
CA VAL A 52 8.36 -1.85 3.28
C VAL A 52 9.70 -2.49 3.63
N SER A 53 9.86 -2.95 4.86
CA SER A 53 11.04 -3.71 5.28
C SER A 53 11.16 -5.04 4.54
N PRO A 54 12.36 -5.63 4.42
CA PRO A 54 12.56 -6.90 3.70
C PRO A 54 11.71 -8.06 4.22
N ASP A 55 11.37 -8.05 5.51
CA ASP A 55 10.51 -9.06 6.15
C ASP A 55 9.01 -8.72 6.12
N SER A 56 8.62 -7.64 5.45
CA SER A 56 7.24 -7.16 5.33
C SER A 56 6.53 -6.86 6.66
N ARG A 57 7.27 -6.67 7.76
CA ARG A 57 6.69 -6.39 9.08
C ARG A 57 6.66 -4.91 9.44
N ARG A 58 7.41 -4.09 8.72
CA ARG A 58 7.53 -2.65 8.99
C ARG A 58 7.35 -1.82 7.75
N VAL A 59 6.94 -0.58 7.96
CA VAL A 59 6.83 0.42 6.89
C VAL A 59 7.46 1.74 7.31
N ALA A 60 8.06 2.43 6.33
CA ALA A 60 8.62 3.75 6.52
C ALA A 60 8.21 4.69 5.38
N TYR A 61 7.96 5.96 5.70
CA TYR A 61 7.65 6.98 4.70
C TYR A 61 8.06 8.37 5.18
N ALA A 62 8.40 9.26 4.26
CA ALA A 62 8.66 10.66 4.56
C ALA A 62 7.33 11.43 4.61
N ALA A 63 7.13 12.21 5.68
CA ALA A 63 5.99 13.09 5.89
C ALA A 63 6.46 14.52 6.17
N LYS A 64 5.53 15.47 6.05
CA LYS A 64 5.77 16.89 6.35
C LYS A 64 4.71 17.39 7.31
N ALA A 65 5.13 18.00 8.42
CA ALA A 65 4.26 18.77 9.31
C ALA A 65 4.78 20.21 9.40
N GLY A 66 3.92 21.18 9.06
CA GLY A 66 4.32 22.58 8.93
C GLY A 66 5.48 22.76 7.95
N ASN A 67 6.62 23.25 8.45
CA ASN A 67 7.83 23.52 7.68
C ASN A 67 8.93 22.45 7.82
N LYS A 68 8.64 21.34 8.51
CA LYS A 68 9.61 20.28 8.78
C LYS A 68 9.21 18.98 8.11
N TRP A 69 10.22 18.24 7.69
CA TRP A 69 10.07 16.89 7.19
C TRP A 69 10.63 15.89 8.20
N PHE A 70 10.06 14.70 8.24
CA PHE A 70 10.51 13.60 9.08
C PHE A 70 10.16 12.27 8.39
N VAL A 71 10.85 11.22 8.80
CA VAL A 71 10.47 9.85 8.45
C VAL A 71 9.52 9.35 9.53
N VAL A 72 8.46 8.66 9.12
CA VAL A 72 7.57 7.91 10.00
C VAL A 72 7.89 6.45 9.83
N VAL A 73 8.10 5.74 10.94
CA VAL A 73 8.37 4.29 10.97
C VAL A 73 7.30 3.64 11.85
N ASP A 74 6.52 2.71 11.29
CA ASP A 74 5.43 2.01 12.00
C ASP A 74 4.47 2.96 12.75
N GLY A 75 4.19 4.13 12.16
CA GLY A 75 3.31 5.15 12.73
C GLY A 75 3.96 6.10 13.73
N LYS A 76 5.24 5.91 14.06
CA LYS A 76 6.00 6.80 14.94
C LYS A 76 6.77 7.84 14.14
N GLU A 77 6.61 9.11 14.51
CA GLU A 77 7.39 10.21 13.93
C GLU A 77 8.82 10.21 14.47
N GLU A 78 9.79 10.20 13.56
CA GLU A 78 11.21 10.29 13.89
C GLU A 78 11.72 11.75 13.82
N LYS A 79 13.04 11.92 13.85
CA LYS A 79 13.67 13.24 13.95
C LYS A 79 13.27 14.17 12.78
N GLN A 80 13.03 15.43 13.11
CA GLN A 80 12.66 16.46 12.14
C GLN A 80 13.87 17.15 11.49
N TYR A 81 13.74 17.42 10.20
CA TYR A 81 14.72 18.05 9.31
C TYR A 81 14.08 19.16 8.45
N ASP A 82 14.90 19.95 7.77
CA ASP A 82 14.42 20.96 6.82
C ASP A 82 13.93 20.29 5.51
N GLY A 83 14.46 19.11 5.19
CA GLY A 83 13.88 18.23 4.19
C GLY A 83 14.54 16.85 4.13
N ILE A 84 13.85 15.93 3.44
CA ILE A 84 14.33 14.58 3.14
C ILE A 84 14.61 14.51 1.63
N VAL A 85 15.76 13.96 1.26
CA VAL A 85 16.17 13.83 -0.14
C VAL A 85 15.38 12.70 -0.78
N THR A 86 14.35 13.04 -1.55
CA THR A 86 13.46 12.02 -2.17
C THR A 86 13.80 11.70 -3.63
N LEU A 87 14.76 12.43 -4.22
CA LEU A 87 15.22 12.27 -5.60
C LEU A 87 16.67 11.78 -5.61
N GLY A 88 16.96 10.74 -6.40
CA GLY A 88 18.29 10.17 -6.62
C GLY A 88 18.97 9.65 -5.34
N GLY A 89 19.14 8.33 -5.19
CA GLY A 89 19.96 7.71 -4.12
C GLY A 89 19.48 7.90 -2.66
N GLY A 90 19.18 9.11 -2.21
CA GLY A 90 18.92 9.48 -0.82
C GLY A 90 17.53 9.16 -0.26
N ARG A 91 16.76 8.32 -0.96
CA ARG A 91 15.41 7.90 -0.53
C ARG A 91 15.52 7.10 0.78
N VAL A 92 14.40 6.96 1.49
CA VAL A 92 14.30 5.97 2.57
C VAL A 92 14.55 4.58 1.99
N ILE A 93 15.50 3.85 2.57
CA ILE A 93 15.91 2.51 2.18
C ILE A 93 16.07 1.68 3.45
N PHE A 94 15.44 0.51 3.49
CA PHE A 94 15.71 -0.48 4.53
C PHE A 94 16.97 -1.27 4.17
N ASP A 95 17.95 -1.29 5.06
CA ASP A 95 19.16 -2.12 4.97
C ASP A 95 18.92 -3.53 5.54
N SER A 96 18.07 -3.61 6.57
CA SER A 96 17.66 -4.84 7.25
C SER A 96 16.20 -4.70 7.72
N PRO A 97 15.58 -5.75 8.27
CA PRO A 97 14.25 -5.68 8.89
C PRO A 97 14.07 -4.58 9.95
N ASP A 98 15.16 -4.15 10.58
CA ASP A 98 15.20 -3.26 11.74
C ASP A 98 16.19 -2.10 11.57
N SER A 99 16.71 -1.89 10.36
CA SER A 99 17.63 -0.80 10.05
C SER A 99 17.27 -0.17 8.71
N LEU A 100 17.32 1.16 8.67
CA LEU A 100 17.10 1.94 7.46
C LEU A 100 18.03 3.14 7.41
N HIS A 101 18.31 3.62 6.20
CA HIS A 101 19.00 4.87 5.98
C HIS A 101 18.28 5.78 4.99
N TYR A 102 18.56 7.07 5.12
CA TYR A 102 18.10 8.11 4.20
C TYR A 102 19.01 9.33 4.26
N LEU A 103 18.91 10.20 3.25
CA LEU A 103 19.56 11.50 3.30
C LEU A 103 18.56 12.57 3.74
N ALA A 104 18.96 13.40 4.68
CA ALA A 104 18.21 14.56 5.14
C ALA A 104 19.07 15.81 5.04
N PHE A 105 18.46 16.98 4.89
CA PHE A 105 19.20 18.24 4.97
C PHE A 105 18.67 19.12 6.10
N LYS A 106 19.60 19.85 6.72
CA LYS A 106 19.33 20.85 7.74
C LYS A 106 20.27 22.04 7.50
N GLY A 107 19.71 23.22 7.29
CA GLY A 107 20.44 24.37 6.76
C GLY A 107 21.09 24.02 5.42
N SER A 108 22.40 24.27 5.31
CA SER A 108 23.21 23.96 4.13
C SER A 108 23.93 22.60 4.20
N SER A 109 23.62 21.78 5.19
CA SER A 109 24.29 20.49 5.43
C SER A 109 23.38 19.32 5.08
N ILE A 110 23.95 18.30 4.42
CA ILE A 110 23.31 17.01 4.17
C ILE A 110 23.82 16.01 5.20
N TYR A 111 22.91 15.19 5.72
CA TYR A 111 23.15 14.15 6.71
C TYR A 111 22.73 12.81 6.13
N LEU A 112 23.60 11.81 6.23
CA LEU A 112 23.18 10.41 6.20
C LEU A 112 22.60 10.07 7.57
N VAL A 113 21.33 9.68 7.58
CA VAL A 113 20.64 9.27 8.80
C VAL A 113 20.50 7.77 8.74
N GLU A 114 21.06 7.08 9.73
CA GLU A 114 20.94 5.64 9.92
C GLU A 114 20.10 5.41 11.18
N GLU A 115 18.98 4.72 11.02
CA GLU A 115 18.08 4.40 12.12
C GLU A 115 18.06 2.90 12.35
N ARG A 116 18.24 2.50 13.62
CA ARG A 116 18.05 1.13 14.08
C ARG A 116 16.87 1.07 15.03
N ILE A 117 15.87 0.28 14.66
CA ILE A 117 14.59 0.15 15.37
C ILE A 117 14.76 -0.93 16.44
N ARG A 118 14.52 -0.57 17.71
CA ARG A 118 14.52 -1.55 18.80
C ARG A 118 13.30 -2.46 18.67
N GLN A 119 13.49 -3.76 18.88
CA GLN A 119 12.37 -4.69 19.04
C GLN A 119 11.84 -4.52 20.46
N GLU A 120 10.58 -4.10 20.58
CA GLU A 120 9.81 -4.20 21.84
C GLU A 120 9.15 -5.58 21.92
#